data_AF-A0A929XMZ3-F1
#
_entry.id   AF-A0A929XMZ3-F1
#
_cell.length_a   1.000
_cell.length_b   1.000
_cell.length_c   1.000
_cell.angle_alpha   90.00
_cell.angle_beta   90.00
_cell.angle_gamma   90.00
#
_symmetry.space_group_name_H-M   'P 1'
#
loop_
_entity.id
_entity.type
_entity.pdbx_description
1 polymer ?
#
loop_
_entity_poly.entity_id
_entity_poly.type
_entity_poly.pdbx_seq_one_letter_code
_entity_poly.pdbx_strand_id
1 'polypeptide(L)'
;MKEDRQLEFKSDISNTFLKTVSAFANYDGGQILFGVGDTGEIIGLKDPVQTCLAIENKMNDAIRPQPQYELSVNERDKTVTLTVEAGRAKPYTYKSKAYRRNDTATIEVDELELGRLILQGRNIHYEELPADSQELSFSELERRAKQEIGVKSLNKDILKTLNLYQDGEGYNHAAELLADHNHFPGIDVARFGEDISIILKRAVLEQESILSELEKAVLIYRDYYQYEEIRGMERVKVEKIPEEAFRETIANALIHRTWDVNAQIRVLMFEDRIEVSSPGGLPAGLSEEEYLKGNISMLRNPILGNVFYRLHIVEILGTGIIRIKESYRESPKKPIFEVFENSIKVTLPVISNINLNEDEAVVYDVLRKDHPKSISEIMEEMPFGKSKTTALLRKLVENHYVTIVGSGRGTKYQR
;
A
#
# COMPACT_ATOMS: atom_id res chain seq x y z
N MET A 1 -28.86 4.30 -15.12
CA MET A 1 -27.39 4.47 -15.14
C MET A 1 -27.10 5.73 -14.32
N LYS A 2 -26.00 5.80 -13.58
CA LYS A 2 -25.63 7.00 -12.80
C LYS A 2 -24.23 7.41 -13.21
N GLU A 3 -23.98 8.72 -13.26
CA GLU A 3 -22.63 9.24 -13.46
C GLU A 3 -21.72 8.80 -12.31
N ASP A 4 -20.45 8.61 -12.63
CA ASP A 4 -19.40 8.22 -11.70
C ASP A 4 -18.03 8.72 -12.19
N ARG A 5 -16.93 8.30 -11.57
CA ARG A 5 -15.58 8.75 -11.94
C ARG A 5 -15.19 8.44 -13.40
N GLN A 6 -15.83 7.50 -14.08
CA GLN A 6 -15.53 7.06 -15.44
C GLN A 6 -16.68 7.28 -16.42
N LEU A 7 -17.82 7.78 -15.97
CA LEU A 7 -19.02 7.99 -16.80
C LEU A 7 -19.59 9.39 -16.61
N GLU A 8 -19.77 10.12 -17.72
CA GLU A 8 -20.39 11.44 -17.74
C GLU A 8 -21.52 11.52 -18.78
N PHE A 9 -22.61 12.19 -18.43
CA PHE A 9 -23.74 12.44 -19.30
C PHE A 9 -23.74 13.88 -19.81
N LYS A 10 -24.16 14.04 -21.07
CA LYS A 10 -24.40 15.33 -21.71
C LYS A 10 -25.65 15.26 -22.56
N SER A 11 -26.58 16.16 -22.31
CA SER A 11 -27.79 16.27 -23.15
C SER A 11 -27.47 16.72 -24.58
N ASP A 12 -26.45 17.57 -24.74
CA ASP A 12 -25.99 18.10 -26.03
C ASP A 12 -24.50 18.50 -25.96
N ILE A 13 -23.89 18.81 -27.10
CA ILE A 13 -22.48 19.19 -27.19
C ILE A 13 -22.24 20.61 -26.63
N SER A 14 -21.29 20.73 -25.70
CA SER A 14 -20.82 22.02 -25.17
C SER A 14 -19.32 21.97 -24.89
N ASN A 15 -18.63 23.11 -24.77
CA ASN A 15 -17.18 23.08 -24.51
C ASN A 15 -16.79 22.49 -23.14
N THR A 16 -17.74 22.21 -22.25
CA THR A 16 -17.47 21.67 -20.91
C THR A 16 -16.96 20.23 -20.94
N PHE A 17 -17.37 19.42 -21.92
CA PHE A 17 -16.92 18.02 -22.05
C PHE A 17 -15.40 17.93 -22.25
N LEU A 18 -14.76 18.96 -22.79
CA LEU A 18 -13.30 19.01 -23.01
C LEU A 18 -12.51 18.97 -21.70
N LYS A 19 -13.07 19.49 -20.59
CA LYS A 19 -12.47 19.33 -19.26
C LYS A 19 -12.48 17.86 -18.87
N THR A 20 -13.58 17.16 -19.12
CA THR A 20 -13.76 15.74 -18.81
C THR A 20 -12.86 14.88 -19.70
N VAL A 21 -12.70 15.21 -20.97
CA VAL A 21 -11.72 14.55 -21.86
C VAL A 21 -10.31 14.68 -21.30
N SER A 22 -9.90 15.89 -20.87
CA SER A 22 -8.62 16.09 -20.18
C SER A 22 -8.51 15.24 -18.91
N ALA A 23 -9.57 15.16 -18.11
CA ALA A 23 -9.59 14.32 -16.91
C ALA A 23 -9.46 12.82 -17.22
N PHE A 24 -10.26 12.28 -18.14
CA PHE A 24 -10.18 10.87 -18.51
C PHE A 24 -8.80 10.50 -19.10
N ALA A 25 -8.24 11.36 -19.96
CA ALA A 25 -6.92 11.13 -20.53
C ALA A 25 -5.78 11.20 -19.48
N ASN A 26 -5.93 11.99 -18.41
CA ASN A 26 -4.94 12.07 -17.34
C ASN A 26 -5.00 10.93 -16.32
N TYR A 27 -6.13 10.24 -16.20
CA TYR A 27 -6.36 9.24 -15.16
C TYR A 27 -6.77 7.90 -15.78
N ASP A 28 -7.90 7.31 -15.37
CA ASP A 28 -8.27 5.93 -15.67
C ASP A 28 -9.05 5.74 -16.98
N GLY A 29 -9.11 6.77 -17.83
CA GLY A 29 -10.01 6.81 -18.98
C GLY A 29 -11.48 7.00 -18.56
N GLY A 30 -12.39 6.86 -19.52
CA GLY A 30 -13.82 6.96 -19.25
C GLY A 30 -14.67 7.18 -20.50
N GLN A 31 -15.96 7.35 -20.29
CA GLN A 31 -16.97 7.50 -21.33
C GLN A 31 -17.82 8.76 -21.11
N ILE A 32 -18.10 9.48 -22.19
CA ILE A 32 -19.06 10.58 -22.24
C ILE A 32 -20.20 10.18 -23.17
N LEU A 33 -21.42 10.12 -22.65
CA LEU A 33 -22.63 9.84 -23.44
C LEU A 33 -23.36 11.13 -23.75
N PHE A 34 -23.42 11.47 -25.03
CA PHE A 34 -24.15 12.61 -25.58
C PHE A 34 -25.57 12.21 -25.99
N GLY A 35 -26.55 13.10 -25.77
CA GLY A 35 -27.98 12.82 -25.96
C GLY A 35 -28.64 12.18 -24.74
N VAL A 36 -27.99 12.23 -23.58
CA VAL A 36 -28.48 11.67 -22.30
C VAL A 36 -28.57 12.80 -21.28
N GLY A 37 -29.70 12.93 -20.60
CA GLY A 37 -29.90 13.91 -19.54
C GLY A 37 -29.20 13.53 -18.24
N ASP A 38 -29.15 14.47 -17.30
CA ASP A 38 -28.43 14.31 -16.03
C ASP A 38 -29.01 13.17 -15.16
N THR A 39 -30.27 12.76 -15.39
CA THR A 39 -30.89 11.63 -14.66
C THR A 39 -30.70 10.28 -15.38
N GLY A 40 -29.98 10.27 -16.50
CA GLY A 40 -29.72 9.09 -17.33
C GLY A 40 -30.84 8.77 -18.32
N GLU A 41 -31.79 9.68 -18.51
CA GLU A 41 -32.86 9.58 -19.49
C GLU A 41 -32.35 9.89 -20.91
N ILE A 42 -32.84 9.15 -21.89
CA ILE A 42 -32.48 9.36 -23.30
C ILE A 42 -33.27 10.56 -23.83
N ILE A 43 -32.56 11.61 -24.20
CA ILE A 43 -33.12 12.82 -24.85
C ILE A 43 -32.99 12.70 -26.37
N GLY A 44 -31.85 12.17 -26.83
CA GLY A 44 -31.50 12.05 -28.23
C GLY A 44 -30.95 13.35 -28.83
N LEU A 45 -30.01 13.21 -29.76
CA LEU A 45 -29.41 14.29 -30.52
C LEU A 45 -30.18 14.51 -31.83
N LYS A 46 -30.14 15.74 -32.34
CA LYS A 46 -30.78 16.08 -33.63
C LYS A 46 -30.09 15.38 -34.80
N ASP A 47 -28.76 15.39 -34.81
CA ASP A 47 -27.91 14.75 -35.80
C ASP A 47 -26.68 14.15 -35.10
N PRO A 48 -26.71 12.84 -34.77
CA PRO A 48 -25.60 12.17 -34.11
C PRO A 48 -24.31 12.18 -34.93
N VAL A 49 -24.39 12.04 -36.26
CA VAL A 49 -23.23 11.98 -37.15
C VAL A 49 -22.52 13.34 -37.20
N GLN A 50 -23.28 14.43 -37.34
CA GLN A 50 -22.72 15.78 -37.26
C GLN A 50 -22.12 16.06 -35.87
N THR A 51 -22.71 15.52 -34.82
CA THR A 51 -22.20 15.66 -33.44
C THR A 51 -20.84 14.99 -33.28
N CYS A 52 -20.62 13.80 -33.84
CA CYS A 52 -19.30 13.15 -33.86
C CYS A 52 -18.23 14.07 -34.47
N LEU A 53 -18.48 14.60 -35.67
CA LEU A 53 -17.55 15.53 -36.33
C LEU A 53 -17.29 16.78 -35.50
N ALA A 54 -18.30 17.30 -34.80
CA ALA A 54 -18.14 18.46 -33.94
C ALA A 54 -17.31 18.15 -32.68
N ILE A 55 -17.45 16.94 -32.10
CA ILE A 55 -16.64 16.47 -30.98
C ILE A 55 -15.17 16.35 -31.40
N GLU A 56 -14.91 15.66 -32.51
CA GLU A 56 -13.55 15.46 -33.05
C GLU A 56 -12.84 16.79 -33.31
N ASN A 57 -13.48 17.72 -34.02
CA ASN A 57 -12.90 19.04 -34.31
C ASN A 57 -12.57 19.81 -33.03
N LYS A 58 -13.50 19.84 -32.06
CA LYS A 58 -13.27 20.52 -30.78
C LYS A 58 -12.10 19.92 -29.99
N MET A 59 -11.96 18.60 -29.99
CA MET A 59 -10.83 17.92 -29.32
C MET A 59 -9.51 18.21 -30.04
N ASN A 60 -9.50 18.10 -31.36
CA ASN A 60 -8.35 18.38 -32.21
C ASN A 60 -7.83 19.82 -32.03
N ASP A 61 -8.73 20.78 -31.85
CA ASP A 61 -8.37 22.18 -31.67
C ASP A 61 -7.88 22.50 -30.24
N ALA A 62 -8.46 21.86 -29.22
CA ALA A 62 -8.37 22.37 -27.85
C ALA A 62 -7.61 21.51 -26.83
N ILE A 63 -7.43 20.20 -27.08
CA ILE A 63 -6.75 19.29 -26.15
C ILE A 63 -5.31 19.08 -26.58
N ARG A 64 -4.34 19.17 -25.66
CA ARG A 64 -2.92 18.91 -25.94
C ARG A 64 -2.28 18.09 -24.81
N PRO A 65 -1.54 17.01 -25.10
CA PRO A 65 -1.47 16.30 -26.40
C PRO A 65 -2.82 15.70 -26.80
N GLN A 66 -2.94 15.16 -28.03
CA GLN A 66 -4.18 14.52 -28.47
C GLN A 66 -4.35 13.15 -27.78
N PRO A 67 -5.48 12.89 -27.09
CA PRO A 67 -5.73 11.59 -26.47
C PRO A 67 -6.15 10.56 -27.51
N GLN A 68 -6.03 9.28 -27.16
CA GLN A 68 -6.66 8.19 -27.90
C GLN A 68 -8.14 8.09 -27.49
N TYR A 69 -9.02 7.94 -28.48
CA TYR A 69 -10.46 7.87 -28.25
C TYR A 69 -11.17 7.08 -29.34
N GLU A 70 -12.37 6.61 -29.02
CA GLU A 70 -13.32 5.98 -29.94
C GLU A 70 -14.68 6.68 -29.85
N LEU A 71 -15.34 6.88 -31.00
CA LEU A 71 -16.70 7.40 -31.08
C LEU A 71 -17.63 6.32 -31.64
N SER A 72 -18.73 6.07 -30.94
CA SER A 72 -19.78 5.15 -31.40
C SER A 72 -21.14 5.85 -31.41
N VAL A 73 -21.90 5.62 -32.48
CA VAL A 73 -23.23 6.21 -32.67
C VAL A 73 -24.29 5.14 -32.44
N ASN A 74 -25.29 5.45 -31.63
CA ASN A 74 -26.51 4.66 -31.50
C ASN A 74 -27.64 5.36 -32.28
N GLU A 75 -27.93 4.86 -33.48
CA GLU A 75 -28.96 5.41 -34.38
C GLU A 75 -30.39 5.29 -33.82
N ARG A 76 -30.66 4.26 -33.00
CA ARG A 76 -32.00 4.02 -32.45
C ARG A 76 -32.35 5.08 -31.41
N ASP A 77 -31.43 5.34 -30.51
CA ASP A 77 -31.61 6.26 -29.39
C ASP A 77 -31.11 7.67 -29.71
N LYS A 78 -30.50 7.84 -30.90
CA LYS A 78 -29.85 9.06 -31.37
C LYS A 78 -28.81 9.59 -30.38
N THR A 79 -27.99 8.72 -29.82
CA THR A 79 -26.93 9.08 -28.87
C THR A 79 -25.54 8.84 -29.46
N VAL A 80 -24.54 9.51 -28.89
CA VAL A 80 -23.12 9.32 -29.24
C VAL A 80 -22.35 9.01 -27.97
N THR A 81 -21.54 7.95 -27.98
CA THR A 81 -20.62 7.61 -26.89
C THR A 81 -19.20 7.91 -27.32
N LEU A 82 -18.54 8.81 -26.59
CA LEU A 82 -17.10 9.07 -26.67
C LEU A 82 -16.39 8.27 -25.59
N THR A 83 -15.58 7.30 -25.96
CA THR A 83 -14.71 6.56 -25.05
C THR A 83 -13.30 7.15 -25.15
N VAL A 84 -12.75 7.66 -24.04
CA VAL A 84 -11.41 8.22 -23.96
C VAL A 84 -10.51 7.28 -23.19
N GLU A 85 -9.35 6.93 -23.76
CA GLU A 85 -8.37 6.08 -23.11
C GLU A 85 -7.44 6.88 -22.19
N ALA A 86 -6.95 6.22 -21.13
CA ALA A 86 -5.89 6.76 -20.28
C ALA A 86 -4.61 6.97 -21.09
N GLY A 87 -4.14 8.22 -21.12
CA GLY A 87 -3.02 8.61 -21.95
C GLY A 87 -1.66 8.53 -21.24
N ARG A 88 -0.61 8.20 -22.00
CA ARG A 88 0.78 8.13 -21.47
C ARG A 88 1.51 9.48 -21.44
N ALA A 89 1.22 10.37 -22.38
CA ALA A 89 1.89 11.67 -22.54
C ALA A 89 1.31 12.77 -21.63
N LYS A 90 1.11 12.46 -20.34
CA LYS A 90 0.53 13.40 -19.37
C LYS A 90 1.42 14.65 -19.19
N PRO A 91 0.85 15.82 -18.80
CA PRO A 91 -0.58 16.09 -18.66
C PRO A 91 -1.26 16.37 -20.01
N TYR A 92 -2.48 15.87 -20.15
CA TYR A 92 -3.46 16.28 -21.16
C TYR A 92 -4.18 17.52 -20.66
N THR A 93 -4.06 18.62 -21.40
CA THR A 93 -4.55 19.94 -20.98
C THR A 93 -5.65 20.47 -21.89
N TYR A 94 -6.58 21.20 -21.29
CA TYR A 94 -7.56 22.04 -21.98
C TYR A 94 -7.37 23.48 -21.51
N LYS A 95 -7.11 24.41 -22.44
CA LYS A 95 -6.76 25.81 -22.11
C LYS A 95 -5.60 25.91 -21.10
N SER A 96 -4.55 25.13 -21.34
CA SER A 96 -3.33 25.07 -20.51
C SER A 96 -3.55 24.64 -19.06
N LYS A 97 -4.69 24.01 -18.76
CA LYS A 97 -5.02 23.47 -17.43
C LYS A 97 -5.28 21.97 -17.53
N ALA A 98 -4.82 21.21 -16.55
CA ALA A 98 -5.16 19.80 -16.40
C ALA A 98 -6.35 19.65 -15.44
N TYR A 99 -7.16 18.61 -15.65
CA TYR A 99 -8.37 18.37 -14.89
C TYR A 99 -8.40 16.94 -14.35
N ARG A 100 -9.19 16.72 -13.31
CA ARG A 100 -9.51 15.40 -12.74
C ARG A 100 -11.00 15.27 -12.44
N ARG A 101 -11.49 14.03 -12.41
CA ARG A 101 -12.84 13.72 -11.90
C ARG A 101 -12.81 13.70 -10.38
N ASN A 102 -13.75 14.39 -9.77
CA ASN A 102 -14.05 14.33 -8.34
C ASN A 102 -15.48 13.82 -8.20
N ASP A 103 -15.60 12.49 -8.21
CA ASP A 103 -16.88 11.79 -8.33
C ASP A 103 -17.61 12.19 -9.63
N THR A 104 -18.71 12.93 -9.54
CA THR A 104 -19.50 13.37 -10.71
C THR A 104 -19.04 14.70 -11.32
N ALA A 105 -18.16 15.46 -10.65
CA ALA A 105 -17.72 16.77 -11.11
C ALA A 105 -16.30 16.73 -11.70
N THR A 106 -16.03 17.58 -12.69
CA THR A 106 -14.68 17.77 -13.24
C THR A 106 -14.07 19.06 -12.73
N ILE A 107 -12.95 18.95 -12.00
CA ILE A 107 -12.25 20.07 -11.38
C ILE A 107 -10.82 20.19 -11.92
N GLU A 108 -10.27 21.41 -11.86
CA GLU A 108 -8.86 21.66 -12.16
C GLU A 108 -7.98 21.00 -11.09
N VAL A 109 -6.85 20.43 -11.49
CA VAL A 109 -5.87 19.87 -10.55
C VAL A 109 -5.08 20.99 -9.87
N ASP A 110 -4.62 20.75 -8.65
CA ASP A 110 -3.71 21.67 -7.96
C ASP A 110 -2.27 21.55 -8.50
N GLU A 111 -1.37 22.39 -7.98
CA GLU A 111 0.03 22.44 -8.42
C GLU A 111 0.81 21.15 -8.15
N LEU A 112 0.54 20.51 -7.00
CA LEU A 112 1.20 19.24 -6.63
C LEU A 112 0.80 18.13 -7.61
N GLU A 113 -0.50 18.00 -7.87
CA GLU A 113 -1.03 16.99 -8.77
C GLU A 113 -0.64 17.27 -10.23
N LEU A 114 -0.59 18.54 -10.65
CA LEU A 114 -0.03 18.92 -11.94
C LEU A 114 1.42 18.49 -12.07
N GLY A 115 2.25 18.73 -11.04
CA GLY A 115 3.63 18.29 -10.97
C GLY A 115 3.75 16.77 -11.16
N ARG A 116 2.90 15.99 -10.48
CA ARG A 116 2.85 14.53 -10.63
C ARG A 116 2.49 14.10 -12.05
N LEU A 117 1.52 14.73 -12.70
CA LEU A 117 1.16 14.42 -14.09
C LEU A 117 2.32 14.71 -15.05
N ILE A 118 3.07 15.80 -14.83
CA ILE A 118 4.27 16.13 -15.61
C ILE A 118 5.34 15.05 -15.45
N LEU A 119 5.62 14.64 -14.21
CA LEU A 119 6.59 13.57 -13.92
C LEU A 119 6.18 12.25 -14.57
N GLN A 120 4.90 11.87 -14.46
CA GLN A 120 4.35 10.67 -15.10
C GLN A 120 4.53 10.69 -16.61
N GLY A 121 4.21 11.78 -17.30
CA GLY A 121 4.37 11.86 -18.75
C GLY A 121 5.81 11.91 -19.23
N ARG A 122 6.75 12.29 -18.35
CA ARG A 122 8.19 12.19 -18.60
C ARG A 122 8.78 10.84 -18.19
N ASN A 123 8.00 9.98 -17.55
CA ASN A 123 8.44 8.73 -16.95
C ASN A 123 9.62 8.94 -15.99
N ILE A 124 9.49 9.96 -15.13
CA ILE A 124 10.46 10.32 -14.09
C ILE A 124 9.76 10.14 -12.73
N HIS A 125 10.41 9.47 -11.79
CA HIS A 125 9.96 9.32 -10.42
C HIS A 125 10.39 10.53 -9.57
N TYR A 126 9.65 10.84 -8.51
CA TYR A 126 9.99 11.96 -7.63
C TYR A 126 11.40 11.83 -7.04
N GLU A 127 11.82 10.62 -6.67
CA GLU A 127 13.16 10.35 -6.13
C GLU A 127 14.31 10.64 -7.12
N GLU A 128 14.02 10.74 -8.43
CA GLU A 128 15.01 11.03 -9.48
C GLU A 128 15.27 12.53 -9.65
N LEU A 129 14.41 13.39 -9.07
CA LEU A 129 14.61 14.83 -9.13
C LEU A 129 15.89 15.25 -8.39
N PRO A 130 16.53 16.36 -8.80
CA PRO A 130 17.73 16.87 -8.15
C PRO A 130 17.50 17.07 -6.65
N ALA A 131 18.46 16.63 -5.84
CA ALA A 131 18.47 16.85 -4.39
C ALA A 131 18.49 18.34 -4.06
N ASP A 132 17.83 18.72 -2.97
CA ASP A 132 17.80 20.10 -2.49
C ASP A 132 19.20 20.52 -2.01
N SER A 133 19.92 19.60 -1.35
CA SER A 133 21.34 19.74 -1.03
C SER A 133 22.24 18.88 -1.90
N GLN A 134 23.37 19.45 -2.34
CA GLN A 134 24.45 18.71 -2.99
C GLN A 134 25.62 18.39 -2.05
N GLU A 135 25.56 18.91 -0.82
CA GLU A 135 26.53 18.64 0.24
C GLU A 135 26.03 17.46 1.09
N LEU A 136 26.14 16.25 0.53
CA LEU A 136 25.65 15.02 1.15
C LEU A 136 26.81 14.13 1.65
N SER A 137 26.62 13.52 2.82
CA SER A 137 27.48 12.45 3.35
C SER A 137 26.70 11.16 3.51
N PHE A 138 27.41 10.03 3.48
CA PHE A 138 26.80 8.69 3.31
C PHE A 138 27.45 7.66 4.23
N SER A 139 27.75 8.02 5.48
CA SER A 139 28.43 7.16 6.44
C SER A 139 27.65 5.87 6.70
N GLU A 140 26.32 5.97 6.86
CA GLU A 140 25.47 4.79 7.07
C GLU A 140 25.38 3.89 5.83
N LEU A 141 25.15 4.49 4.66
CA LEU A 141 25.13 3.76 3.39
C LEU A 141 26.48 3.08 3.12
N GLU A 142 27.59 3.76 3.39
CA GLU A 142 28.93 3.18 3.23
C GLU A 142 29.13 1.99 4.18
N ARG A 143 28.74 2.13 5.46
CA ARG A 143 28.83 1.05 6.45
C ARG A 143 28.07 -0.19 5.96
N ARG A 144 26.84 -0.02 5.51
CA ARG A 144 25.99 -1.09 4.98
C ARG A 144 26.56 -1.69 3.69
N ALA A 145 27.03 -0.86 2.77
CA ALA A 145 27.63 -1.34 1.52
C ALA A 145 28.91 -2.17 1.79
N LYS A 146 29.73 -1.78 2.77
CA LYS A 146 30.90 -2.57 3.20
C LYS A 146 30.49 -3.94 3.76
N GLN A 147 29.43 -3.97 4.57
CA GLN A 147 28.96 -5.18 5.24
C GLN A 147 28.26 -6.16 4.29
N GLU A 148 27.35 -5.66 3.46
CA GLU A 148 26.44 -6.50 2.66
C GLU A 148 26.94 -6.71 1.23
N ILE A 149 27.54 -5.68 0.60
CA ILE A 149 27.99 -5.73 -0.79
C ILE A 149 29.49 -6.08 -0.88
N GLY A 150 30.25 -5.87 0.21
CA GLY A 150 31.69 -6.12 0.25
C GLY A 150 32.54 -5.07 -0.47
N VAL A 151 32.01 -3.85 -0.67
CA VAL A 151 32.81 -2.74 -1.23
C VAL A 151 33.82 -2.22 -0.21
N LYS A 152 35.00 -1.78 -0.66
CA LYS A 152 36.04 -1.24 0.24
C LYS A 152 35.67 0.13 0.82
N SER A 153 35.10 1.00 0.00
CA SER A 153 34.64 2.34 0.35
C SER A 153 33.61 2.80 -0.66
N LEU A 154 32.74 3.72 -0.25
CA LEU A 154 31.79 4.35 -1.16
C LEU A 154 32.52 5.39 -2.00
N ASN A 155 32.26 5.41 -3.31
CA ASN A 155 32.85 6.37 -4.24
C ASN A 155 31.81 6.78 -5.28
N LYS A 156 32.13 7.79 -6.11
CA LYS A 156 31.20 8.31 -7.11
C LYS A 156 30.75 7.26 -8.13
N ASP A 157 31.60 6.30 -8.50
CA ASP A 157 31.25 5.26 -9.47
C ASP A 157 30.22 4.28 -8.88
N ILE A 158 30.34 3.96 -7.59
CA ILE A 158 29.33 3.18 -6.88
C ILE A 158 28.03 3.99 -6.76
N LEU A 159 28.10 5.27 -6.41
CA LEU A 159 26.91 6.14 -6.33
C LEU A 159 26.19 6.25 -7.68
N LYS A 160 26.93 6.34 -8.79
CA LYS A 160 26.38 6.25 -10.16
C LYS A 160 25.73 4.89 -10.43
N THR A 161 26.38 3.80 -10.03
CA THR A 161 25.84 2.43 -10.19
C THR A 161 24.54 2.21 -9.38
N LEU A 162 24.42 2.91 -8.25
CA LEU A 162 23.22 2.92 -7.42
C LEU A 162 22.18 3.95 -7.89
N ASN A 163 22.43 4.67 -8.99
CA ASN A 163 21.62 5.79 -9.50
C ASN A 163 21.39 6.91 -8.47
N LEU A 164 22.35 7.15 -7.59
CA LEU A 164 22.30 8.23 -6.58
C LEU A 164 22.99 9.51 -7.06
N TYR A 165 23.80 9.43 -8.13
CA TYR A 165 24.56 10.57 -8.65
C TYR A 165 24.71 10.47 -10.16
N GLN A 166 24.65 11.59 -10.87
CA GLN A 166 24.92 11.69 -12.30
C GLN A 166 25.86 12.86 -12.61
N ASP A 167 26.80 12.67 -13.55
CA ASP A 167 27.71 13.75 -13.95
C ASP A 167 26.92 14.91 -14.60
N GLY A 168 27.18 16.13 -14.15
CA GLY A 168 26.51 17.34 -14.63
C GLY A 168 25.18 17.65 -13.92
N GLU A 169 24.49 16.63 -13.39
CA GLU A 169 23.20 16.80 -12.69
C GLU A 169 23.35 16.75 -11.16
N GLY A 170 24.32 15.99 -10.64
CA GLY A 170 24.58 15.89 -9.21
C GLY A 170 23.80 14.75 -8.54
N TYR A 171 23.52 14.93 -7.25
CA TYR A 171 22.70 14.03 -6.43
C TYR A 171 21.20 14.24 -6.67
N ASN A 172 20.42 13.19 -6.52
CA ASN A 172 18.96 13.21 -6.58
C ASN A 172 18.33 12.98 -5.19
N HIS A 173 17.01 13.15 -5.08
CA HIS A 173 16.29 12.97 -3.81
C HIS A 173 16.48 11.55 -3.23
N ALA A 174 16.65 10.51 -4.04
CA ALA A 174 16.98 9.17 -3.53
C ALA A 174 18.32 9.17 -2.75
N ALA A 175 19.32 9.90 -3.25
CA ALA A 175 20.58 10.10 -2.55
C ALA A 175 20.39 10.90 -1.26
N GLU A 176 19.64 12.00 -1.32
CA GLU A 176 19.34 12.81 -0.14
C GLU A 176 18.64 11.99 0.96
N LEU A 177 17.66 11.15 0.61
CA LEU A 177 17.00 10.24 1.55
C LEU A 177 17.95 9.24 2.20
N LEU A 178 18.98 8.80 1.48
CA LEU A 178 20.00 7.88 1.97
C LEU A 178 21.17 8.57 2.68
N ALA A 179 21.26 9.91 2.60
CA ALA A 179 22.33 10.68 3.22
C ALA A 179 22.21 10.69 4.75
N ASP A 180 23.32 10.96 5.43
CA ASP A 180 23.38 11.00 6.90
C ASP A 180 22.46 12.07 7.50
N HIS A 181 22.15 13.11 6.72
CA HIS A 181 21.19 14.16 7.04
C HIS A 181 20.33 14.47 5.81
N ASN A 182 19.02 14.59 6.02
CA ASN A 182 18.06 15.01 5.00
C ASN A 182 16.96 15.89 5.62
N HIS A 183 16.02 16.36 4.81
CA HIS A 183 14.92 17.23 5.25
C HIS A 183 13.53 16.57 5.10
N PHE A 184 13.48 15.29 4.77
CA PHE A 184 12.22 14.61 4.50
C PHE A 184 11.55 14.15 5.81
N PRO A 185 10.20 14.11 5.87
CA PRO A 185 9.52 13.48 6.99
C PRO A 185 9.81 11.98 7.01
N GLY A 186 10.27 11.48 8.16
CA GLY A 186 10.57 10.06 8.36
C GLY A 186 9.43 9.29 9.03
N ILE A 187 9.73 8.65 10.16
CA ILE A 187 8.83 7.73 10.89
C ILE A 187 8.46 8.30 12.27
N ASP A 188 7.17 8.43 12.57
CA ASP A 188 6.65 8.72 13.92
C ASP A 188 6.18 7.42 14.58
N VAL A 189 6.88 7.02 15.63
CA VAL A 189 6.62 5.80 16.40
C VAL A 189 5.97 6.18 17.73
N ALA A 190 4.82 5.57 18.04
CA ALA A 190 4.14 5.74 19.32
C ALA A 190 3.75 4.40 19.93
N ARG A 191 4.12 4.15 21.20
CA ARG A 191 3.66 3.01 22.01
C ARG A 191 2.58 3.49 22.96
N PHE A 192 1.41 2.86 22.91
CA PHE A 192 0.26 3.18 23.75
C PHE A 192 0.13 2.26 24.96
N GLY A 193 -0.52 2.73 26.02
CA GLY A 193 -0.93 1.94 27.17
C GLY A 193 -2.25 1.22 26.92
N GLU A 194 -3.09 1.15 27.94
CA GLU A 194 -4.42 0.52 27.89
C GLU A 194 -5.37 1.23 26.91
N ASP A 195 -5.18 2.53 26.70
CA ASP A 195 -5.90 3.33 25.72
C ASP A 195 -4.98 4.33 25.00
N ILE A 196 -5.48 4.90 23.90
CA ILE A 196 -4.73 5.79 23.00
C ILE A 196 -4.31 7.12 23.65
N SER A 197 -4.93 7.50 24.77
CA SER A 197 -4.59 8.71 25.51
C SER A 197 -3.33 8.51 26.37
N ILE A 198 -2.95 7.26 26.62
CA ILE A 198 -1.76 6.91 27.39
C ILE A 198 -0.61 6.60 26.41
N ILE A 199 0.28 7.56 26.21
CA ILE A 199 1.48 7.37 25.38
C ILE A 199 2.65 6.98 26.27
N LEU A 200 3.06 5.72 26.22
CA LEU A 200 4.19 5.17 26.98
C LEU A 200 5.54 5.57 26.40
N LYS A 201 5.60 5.69 25.07
CA LYS A 201 6.80 6.09 24.34
C LYS A 201 6.40 6.79 23.05
N ARG A 202 7.13 7.85 22.70
CA ARG A 202 7.12 8.43 21.36
C ARG A 202 8.55 8.63 20.89
N ALA A 203 8.79 8.37 19.61
CA ALA A 203 10.06 8.61 18.94
C ALA A 203 9.78 9.06 17.51
N VAL A 204 10.31 10.22 17.14
CA VAL A 204 10.29 10.71 15.75
C VAL A 204 11.67 10.43 15.18
N LEU A 205 11.71 9.63 14.13
CA LEU A 205 12.92 9.24 13.39
C LEU A 205 12.89 10.02 12.07
N GLU A 206 13.68 11.08 11.97
CA GLU A 206 13.71 11.96 10.80
C GLU A 206 15.04 12.72 10.73
N GLN A 207 15.29 13.38 9.60
CA GLN A 207 16.52 14.16 9.35
C GLN A 207 17.80 13.33 9.40
N GLU A 208 17.68 12.05 9.09
CA GLU A 208 18.76 11.07 9.03
C GLU A 208 18.51 10.09 7.90
N SER A 209 19.52 9.29 7.54
CA SER A 209 19.37 8.27 6.50
C SER A 209 18.18 7.35 6.78
N ILE A 210 17.34 7.09 5.78
CA ILE A 210 16.23 6.15 5.91
C ILE A 210 16.68 4.72 6.30
N LEU A 211 17.96 4.39 6.10
CA LEU A 211 18.57 3.15 6.59
C LEU A 211 18.71 3.15 8.12
N SER A 212 19.08 4.29 8.70
CA SER A 212 19.14 4.52 10.14
C SER A 212 17.73 4.56 10.74
N GLU A 213 16.76 5.18 10.07
CA GLU A 213 15.35 5.17 10.50
C GLU A 213 14.81 3.74 10.59
N LEU A 214 15.06 2.91 9.58
CA LEU A 214 14.70 1.49 9.60
C LEU A 214 15.33 0.75 10.80
N GLU A 215 16.63 0.94 11.03
CA GLU A 215 17.35 0.27 12.13
C GLU A 215 16.81 0.70 13.50
N LYS A 216 16.59 1.99 13.70
CA LYS A 216 16.01 2.53 14.94
C LYS A 216 14.57 2.06 15.16
N ALA A 217 13.75 1.98 14.12
CA ALA A 217 12.40 1.44 14.21
C ALA A 217 12.42 -0.03 14.67
N VAL A 218 13.35 -0.84 14.14
CA VAL A 218 13.55 -2.24 14.55
C VAL A 218 14.04 -2.33 16.00
N LEU A 219 14.95 -1.46 16.44
CA LEU A 219 15.38 -1.43 17.84
C LEU A 219 14.23 -1.14 18.80
N ILE A 220 13.40 -0.13 18.51
CA ILE A 220 12.21 0.18 19.31
C ILE A 220 11.24 -1.01 19.31
N TYR A 221 11.06 -1.68 18.18
CA TYR A 221 10.25 -2.89 18.11
C TYR A 221 10.77 -3.98 19.06
N ARG A 222 12.08 -4.24 19.07
CA ARG A 222 12.69 -5.25 19.93
C ARG A 222 12.50 -4.94 21.42
N ASP A 223 12.51 -3.67 21.81
CA ASP A 223 12.28 -3.25 23.21
C ASP A 223 10.89 -3.66 23.75
N TYR A 224 9.87 -3.76 22.89
CA TYR A 224 8.48 -4.00 23.33
C TYR A 224 7.91 -5.36 22.92
N TYR A 225 8.40 -5.95 21.83
CA TYR A 225 7.83 -7.17 21.23
C TYR A 225 8.81 -8.34 21.19
N GLN A 226 10.04 -8.16 21.69
CA GLN A 226 10.99 -9.24 21.87
C GLN A 226 11.36 -9.37 23.35
N TYR A 227 11.47 -10.61 23.83
CA TYR A 227 12.02 -10.91 25.15
C TYR A 227 12.69 -12.28 25.12
N GLU A 228 13.35 -12.65 26.22
CA GLU A 228 13.95 -13.97 26.37
C GLU A 228 13.34 -14.68 27.56
N GLU A 229 13.08 -15.97 27.39
CA GLU A 229 12.49 -16.85 28.39
C GLU A 229 13.38 -18.08 28.54
N ILE A 230 13.56 -18.57 29.77
CA ILE A 230 14.28 -19.82 30.02
C ILE A 230 13.28 -20.97 29.94
N ARG A 231 13.48 -21.88 28.98
CA ARG A 231 12.67 -23.09 28.80
C ARG A 231 13.56 -24.31 29.03
N GLY A 232 13.40 -24.92 30.21
CA GLY A 232 14.30 -25.99 30.65
C GLY A 232 15.72 -25.44 30.89
N MET A 233 16.70 -25.93 30.14
CA MET A 233 18.11 -25.53 30.25
C MET A 233 18.53 -24.49 29.19
N GLU A 234 17.61 -24.07 28.32
CA GLU A 234 17.91 -23.18 27.20
C GLU A 234 17.25 -21.81 27.37
N ARG A 235 17.96 -20.74 26.99
CA ARG A 235 17.39 -19.40 26.85
C ARG A 235 16.84 -19.28 25.43
N VAL A 236 15.54 -19.05 25.32
CA VAL A 236 14.82 -18.95 24.04
C VAL A 236 14.43 -17.50 23.81
N LYS A 237 14.81 -16.95 22.66
CA LYS A 237 14.30 -15.67 22.17
C LYS A 237 12.84 -15.85 21.75
N VAL A 238 11.96 -15.01 22.29
CA VAL A 238 10.53 -15.01 22.01
C VAL A 238 10.16 -13.71 21.33
N GLU A 239 9.46 -13.83 20.19
CA GLU A 239 8.93 -12.69 19.44
C GLU A 239 7.40 -12.70 19.52
N LYS A 240 6.81 -11.60 20.01
CA LYS A 240 5.34 -11.43 20.10
C LYS A 240 4.72 -11.20 18.72
N ILE A 241 5.46 -10.60 17.81
CA ILE A 241 5.15 -10.40 16.40
C ILE A 241 6.35 -10.98 15.64
N PRO A 242 6.25 -11.56 14.44
CA PRO A 242 7.44 -11.96 13.71
C PRO A 242 8.28 -10.74 13.37
N GLU A 243 9.55 -10.71 13.77
CA GLU A 243 10.46 -9.59 13.49
C GLU A 243 10.60 -9.38 11.97
N GLU A 244 10.63 -10.48 11.21
CA GLU A 244 10.66 -10.45 9.75
C GLU A 244 9.47 -9.67 9.16
N ALA A 245 8.25 -9.87 9.69
CA ALA A 245 7.05 -9.18 9.22
C ALA A 245 7.13 -7.67 9.50
N PHE A 246 7.58 -7.30 10.70
CA PHE A 246 7.74 -5.90 11.07
C PHE A 246 8.79 -5.22 10.19
N ARG A 247 9.97 -5.83 10.05
CA ARG A 247 11.08 -5.33 9.22
C ARG A 247 10.65 -5.15 7.76
N GLU A 248 9.98 -6.14 7.19
CA GLU A 248 9.45 -6.10 5.81
C GLU A 248 8.40 -5.00 5.65
N THR A 249 7.55 -4.79 6.66
CA THR A 249 6.53 -3.73 6.65
C THR A 249 7.15 -2.34 6.66
N ILE A 250 8.16 -2.08 7.51
CA ILE A 250 8.85 -0.78 7.55
C ILE A 250 9.65 -0.54 6.26
N ALA A 251 10.36 -1.55 5.75
CA ALA A 251 11.10 -1.42 4.51
C ALA A 251 10.18 -1.10 3.32
N ASN A 252 9.05 -1.80 3.21
CA ASN A 252 8.05 -1.50 2.18
C ASN A 252 7.42 -0.11 2.38
N ALA A 253 7.20 0.32 3.61
CA ALA A 253 6.71 1.67 3.89
C ALA A 253 7.69 2.73 3.39
N LEU A 254 9.00 2.57 3.58
CA LEU A 254 10.04 3.50 3.10
C LEU A 254 10.19 3.49 1.56
N ILE A 255 10.18 2.30 0.95
CA ILE A 255 10.36 2.14 -0.51
C ILE A 255 9.13 2.59 -1.29
N HIS A 256 7.93 2.36 -0.78
CA HIS A 256 6.68 2.66 -1.50
C HIS A 256 5.99 3.96 -1.06
N ARG A 257 6.59 4.71 -0.14
CA ARG A 257 6.09 6.02 0.31
C ARG A 257 6.07 7.01 -0.84
N THR A 258 5.01 7.81 -0.87
CA THR A 258 4.94 9.05 -1.65
C THR A 258 5.80 10.11 -0.95
N TRP A 259 6.98 10.41 -1.50
CA TRP A 259 7.95 11.32 -0.87
C TRP A 259 7.68 12.81 -1.09
N ASP A 260 6.79 13.17 -2.03
CA ASP A 260 6.42 14.55 -2.37
C ASP A 260 5.33 15.15 -1.45
N VAL A 261 5.08 14.54 -0.28
CA VAL A 261 4.14 15.03 0.74
C VAL A 261 4.79 15.18 2.10
N ASN A 262 4.32 16.18 2.86
CA ASN A 262 4.74 16.42 4.24
C ASN A 262 3.95 15.55 5.24
N ALA A 263 4.17 14.23 5.23
CA ALA A 263 3.46 13.29 6.11
C ALA A 263 4.36 12.12 6.56
N GLN A 264 4.48 11.86 7.86
CA GLN A 264 5.34 10.77 8.35
C GLN A 264 4.71 9.39 8.12
N ILE A 265 5.56 8.35 8.02
CA ILE A 265 5.12 6.98 8.25
C ILE A 265 4.74 6.87 9.72
N ARG A 266 3.54 6.38 10.03
CA ARG A 266 3.09 6.23 11.41
C ARG A 266 3.20 4.78 11.85
N VAL A 267 3.90 4.53 12.95
CA VAL A 267 4.02 3.21 13.58
C VAL A 267 3.38 3.27 14.96
N LEU A 268 2.15 2.77 15.06
CA LEU A 268 1.37 2.75 16.29
C LEU A 268 1.47 1.36 16.92
N MET A 269 2.08 1.29 18.10
CA MET A 269 2.37 0.05 18.82
C MET A 269 1.39 -0.12 19.98
N PHE A 270 0.56 -1.17 19.93
CA PHE A 270 -0.45 -1.54 20.93
C PHE A 270 -0.06 -2.81 21.68
N GLU A 271 -0.78 -3.16 22.74
CA GLU A 271 -0.50 -4.42 23.44
C GLU A 271 -0.73 -5.65 22.55
N ASP A 272 -1.70 -5.56 21.65
CA ASP A 272 -2.20 -6.68 20.86
C ASP A 272 -1.83 -6.63 19.37
N ARG A 273 -1.23 -5.54 18.89
CA ARG A 273 -0.85 -5.35 17.48
C ARG A 273 0.11 -4.17 17.26
N ILE A 274 0.71 -4.11 16.08
CA ILE A 274 1.35 -2.92 15.51
C ILE A 274 0.60 -2.49 14.26
N GLU A 275 0.34 -1.19 14.12
CA GLU A 275 -0.22 -0.60 12.91
C GLU A 275 0.83 0.29 12.24
N VAL A 276 1.14 0.01 10.97
CA VAL A 276 2.05 0.82 10.15
C VAL A 276 1.24 1.47 9.03
N SER A 277 1.20 2.80 8.99
CA SER A 277 0.55 3.55 7.91
C SER A 277 1.58 4.32 7.10
N SER A 278 1.66 4.06 5.79
CA SER A 278 2.54 4.77 4.86
C SER A 278 1.76 5.75 3.97
N PRO A 279 2.25 6.98 3.74
CA PRO A 279 1.66 7.91 2.78
C PRO A 279 1.76 7.40 1.34
N GLY A 280 0.67 7.54 0.59
CA GLY A 280 0.54 7.08 -0.79
C GLY A 280 -0.35 5.84 -0.93
N GLY A 281 -1.21 5.84 -1.95
CA GLY A 281 -1.98 4.67 -2.35
C GLY A 281 -1.18 3.71 -3.26
N LEU A 282 -1.87 2.85 -4.00
CA LEU A 282 -1.22 1.99 -4.99
C LEU A 282 -0.71 2.79 -6.20
N PRO A 283 0.36 2.34 -6.88
CA PRO A 283 0.74 2.87 -8.18
C PRO A 283 -0.43 2.77 -9.19
N ALA A 284 -0.52 3.74 -10.09
CA ALA A 284 -1.55 3.71 -11.14
C ALA A 284 -1.42 2.44 -12.00
N GLY A 285 -2.54 1.78 -12.24
CA GLY A 285 -2.60 0.51 -12.98
C GLY A 285 -2.36 -0.74 -12.14
N LEU A 286 -2.04 -0.63 -10.85
CA LEU A 286 -1.97 -1.78 -9.95
C LEU A 286 -3.26 -1.90 -9.13
N SER A 287 -4.00 -3.00 -9.31
CA SER A 287 -5.18 -3.28 -8.49
C SER A 287 -4.81 -3.77 -7.09
N GLU A 288 -5.71 -3.58 -6.13
CA GLU A 288 -5.56 -4.13 -4.78
C GLU A 288 -5.43 -5.66 -4.80
N GLU A 289 -6.17 -6.34 -5.68
CA GLU A 289 -6.09 -7.79 -5.81
C GLU A 289 -4.71 -8.26 -6.27
N GLU A 290 -4.14 -7.63 -7.30
CA GLU A 290 -2.80 -7.94 -7.81
C GLU A 290 -1.72 -7.66 -6.76
N TYR A 291 -1.85 -6.53 -6.05
CA TYR A 291 -0.99 -6.16 -4.94
C TYR A 291 -1.02 -7.23 -3.85
N LEU A 292 -2.20 -7.62 -3.35
CA LEU A 292 -2.33 -8.57 -2.26
C LEU A 292 -1.91 -10.00 -2.63
N LYS A 293 -2.01 -10.38 -3.91
CA LYS A 293 -1.55 -11.68 -4.42
C LYS A 293 -0.05 -11.72 -4.70
N GLY A 294 0.62 -10.55 -4.79
CA GLY A 294 2.05 -10.47 -5.13
C GLY A 294 2.34 -10.85 -6.59
N ASN A 295 1.36 -10.68 -7.49
CA ASN A 295 1.49 -11.08 -8.90
C ASN A 295 2.37 -10.11 -9.70
N ILE A 296 2.36 -8.83 -9.32
CA ILE A 296 3.06 -7.76 -10.03
C ILE A 296 3.86 -6.95 -9.00
N SER A 297 5.14 -6.77 -9.27
CA SER A 297 6.04 -5.92 -8.47
C SER A 297 6.22 -4.58 -9.18
N MET A 298 5.58 -3.53 -8.65
CA MET A 298 5.76 -2.15 -9.12
C MET A 298 6.28 -1.27 -7.98
N LEU A 299 7.54 -0.87 -8.09
CA LEU A 299 8.18 0.03 -7.13
C LEU A 299 7.75 1.48 -7.40
N ARG A 300 7.30 2.18 -6.35
CA ARG A 300 7.05 3.63 -6.46
C ARG A 300 8.37 4.40 -6.57
N ASN A 301 9.36 3.95 -5.79
CA ASN A 301 10.71 4.50 -5.77
C ASN A 301 11.72 3.38 -6.17
N PRO A 302 11.90 3.12 -7.49
CA PRO A 302 12.86 2.14 -8.01
C PRO A 302 14.31 2.29 -7.54
N ILE A 303 14.84 3.50 -7.37
CA ILE A 303 16.24 3.73 -6.94
C ILE A 303 16.39 3.27 -5.49
N LEU A 304 15.50 3.73 -4.59
CA LEU A 304 15.47 3.24 -3.21
C LEU A 304 15.30 1.72 -3.13
N GLY A 305 14.38 1.16 -3.92
CA GLY A 305 14.16 -0.28 -3.96
C GLY A 305 15.41 -1.06 -4.41
N ASN A 306 16.13 -0.57 -5.43
CA ASN A 306 17.40 -1.15 -5.89
C ASN A 306 18.49 -1.09 -4.81
N VAL A 307 18.59 0.03 -4.07
CA VAL A 307 19.53 0.14 -2.95
C VAL A 307 19.18 -0.86 -1.84
N PHE A 308 17.92 -0.90 -1.40
CA PHE A 308 17.46 -1.82 -0.35
C PHE A 308 17.63 -3.28 -0.73
N TYR A 309 17.41 -3.63 -2.00
CA TYR A 309 17.66 -4.96 -2.54
C TYR A 309 19.15 -5.34 -2.48
N ARG A 310 20.04 -4.45 -2.94
CA ARG A 310 21.50 -4.69 -2.93
C ARG A 310 22.07 -4.77 -1.52
N LEU A 311 21.43 -4.13 -0.54
CA LEU A 311 21.76 -4.23 0.88
C LEU A 311 21.08 -5.43 1.57
N HIS A 312 20.46 -6.33 0.82
CA HIS A 312 19.75 -7.51 1.34
C HIS A 312 18.63 -7.20 2.34
N ILE A 313 18.05 -5.99 2.27
CA ILE A 313 16.97 -5.56 3.15
C ILE A 313 15.63 -6.12 2.64
N VAL A 314 15.37 -6.03 1.34
CA VAL A 314 14.11 -6.51 0.73
C VAL A 314 14.37 -7.44 -0.43
N GLU A 315 13.32 -8.15 -0.84
CA GLU A 315 13.29 -8.80 -2.14
C GLU A 315 12.39 -8.05 -3.14
N ILE A 316 12.79 -7.98 -4.40
CA ILE A 316 12.10 -7.18 -5.44
C ILE A 316 11.11 -7.99 -6.29
N LEU A 317 11.02 -9.30 -6.08
CA LEU A 317 10.12 -10.21 -6.80
C LEU A 317 8.64 -10.10 -6.37
N GLY A 318 8.27 -9.09 -5.58
CA GLY A 318 6.89 -8.93 -5.07
C GLY A 318 6.53 -9.91 -3.95
N THR A 319 7.52 -10.55 -3.33
CA THR A 319 7.31 -11.57 -2.29
C THR A 319 7.12 -11.01 -0.89
N GLY A 320 7.31 -9.69 -0.68
CA GLY A 320 7.25 -9.06 0.65
C GLY A 320 5.94 -9.33 1.40
N ILE A 321 4.79 -9.08 0.75
CA ILE A 321 3.46 -9.35 1.33
C ILE A 321 3.27 -10.85 1.60
N ILE A 322 3.78 -11.69 0.71
CA ILE A 322 3.70 -13.15 0.85
C ILE A 322 4.50 -13.59 2.08
N ARG A 323 5.72 -13.07 2.28
CA ARG A 323 6.57 -13.33 3.46
C ARG A 323 5.92 -12.84 4.75
N ILE A 324 5.30 -11.67 4.74
CA ILE A 324 4.52 -11.18 5.88
C ILE A 324 3.39 -12.18 6.19
N LYS A 325 2.57 -12.57 5.21
CA LYS A 325 1.48 -13.55 5.42
C LYS A 325 2.00 -14.91 5.91
N GLU A 326 3.13 -15.34 5.36
CA GLU A 326 3.78 -16.62 5.65
C GLU A 326 4.35 -16.69 7.07
N SER A 327 4.93 -15.59 7.57
CA SER A 327 5.41 -15.51 8.96
C SER A 327 4.28 -15.70 10.00
N TYR A 328 3.03 -15.54 9.59
CA TYR A 328 1.83 -15.80 10.39
C TYR A 328 1.13 -17.11 10.02
N ARG A 329 1.70 -18.01 9.19
CA ARG A 329 1.02 -19.22 8.68
C ARG A 329 0.34 -20.03 9.79
N GLU A 330 1.05 -20.24 10.89
CA GLU A 330 0.60 -21.03 12.05
C GLU A 330 -0.20 -20.23 13.10
N SER A 331 -0.25 -18.90 12.99
CA SER A 331 -1.02 -18.04 13.90
C SER A 331 -2.50 -18.00 13.50
N PRO A 332 -3.46 -18.07 14.44
CA PRO A 332 -4.88 -17.84 14.13
C PRO A 332 -5.14 -16.38 13.74
N LYS A 333 -4.39 -15.44 14.31
CA LYS A 333 -4.44 -14.02 13.94
C LYS A 333 -3.57 -13.78 12.72
N LYS A 334 -4.13 -13.14 11.69
CA LYS A 334 -3.45 -12.84 10.42
C LYS A 334 -3.20 -11.34 10.26
N PRO A 335 -2.14 -10.95 9.54
CA PRO A 335 -1.91 -9.54 9.21
C PRO A 335 -3.03 -9.01 8.30
N ILE A 336 -3.38 -7.74 8.48
CA ILE A 336 -4.41 -7.05 7.72
C ILE A 336 -3.74 -5.98 6.87
N PHE A 337 -4.17 -5.85 5.62
CA PHE A 337 -3.70 -4.87 4.66
C PHE A 337 -4.91 -4.03 4.23
N GLU A 338 -4.86 -2.73 4.45
CA GLU A 338 -5.92 -1.79 4.09
C GLU A 338 -5.35 -0.79 3.08
N VAL A 339 -5.91 -0.79 1.87
CA VAL A 339 -5.53 0.14 0.80
C VAL A 339 -6.54 1.27 0.74
N PHE A 340 -6.07 2.49 0.92
CA PHE A 340 -6.84 3.71 0.73
C PHE A 340 -6.30 4.49 -0.47
N GLU A 341 -7.05 5.48 -0.95
CA GLU A 341 -6.66 6.34 -2.08
C GLU A 341 -5.29 6.99 -1.87
N ASN A 342 -5.00 7.44 -0.64
CA ASN A 342 -3.80 8.22 -0.32
C ASN A 342 -2.90 7.57 0.75
N SER A 343 -3.17 6.33 1.16
CA SER A 343 -2.35 5.65 2.17
C SER A 343 -2.53 4.14 2.12
N ILE A 344 -1.52 3.41 2.56
CA ILE A 344 -1.60 1.96 2.82
C ILE A 344 -1.36 1.74 4.31
N LYS A 345 -2.21 0.95 4.95
CA LYS A 345 -2.06 0.55 6.35
C LYS A 345 -1.87 -0.96 6.46
N VAL A 346 -0.87 -1.38 7.22
CA VAL A 346 -0.60 -2.77 7.57
C VAL A 346 -0.75 -2.95 9.07
N THR A 347 -1.58 -3.91 9.48
CA THR A 347 -1.76 -4.27 10.89
C THR A 347 -1.15 -5.65 11.14
N LEU A 348 -0.17 -5.69 12.04
CA LEU A 348 0.55 -6.89 12.47
C LEU A 348 0.06 -7.29 13.87
N PRO A 349 -0.80 -8.30 14.01
CA PRO A 349 -1.30 -8.71 15.32
C PRO A 349 -0.21 -9.41 16.13
N VAL A 350 -0.22 -9.26 17.46
CA VAL A 350 0.58 -10.11 18.34
C VAL A 350 0.14 -11.56 18.12
N ILE A 351 1.09 -12.40 17.73
CA ILE A 351 0.97 -13.84 17.81
C ILE A 351 0.86 -14.12 19.29
N SER A 352 -0.36 -14.39 19.72
CA SER A 352 -0.61 -14.96 21.02
C SER A 352 0.25 -16.21 21.12
N ASN A 353 1.34 -16.13 21.88
CA ASN A 353 1.90 -17.32 22.48
C ASN A 353 0.70 -18.01 23.09
N ILE A 354 0.41 -19.19 22.56
CA ILE A 354 -0.64 -20.07 23.02
C ILE A 354 -0.22 -20.46 24.44
N ASN A 355 -0.48 -19.56 25.40
CA ASN A 355 -0.06 -19.68 26.79
C ASN A 355 -1.13 -20.48 27.48
N LEU A 356 -1.23 -21.72 27.01
CA LEU A 356 -2.18 -22.67 27.52
C LEU A 356 -1.61 -23.23 28.81
N ASN A 357 -2.43 -23.26 29.84
CA ASN A 357 -2.11 -24.15 30.94
C ASN A 357 -2.11 -25.61 30.44
N GLU A 358 -1.54 -26.53 31.23
CA GLU A 358 -1.41 -27.94 30.86
C GLU A 358 -2.73 -28.55 30.35
N ASP A 359 -3.86 -28.19 30.97
CA ASP A 359 -5.17 -28.70 30.57
C ASP A 359 -5.67 -28.11 29.24
N GLU A 360 -5.46 -26.82 29.02
CA GLU A 360 -5.80 -26.14 27.77
C GLU A 360 -4.96 -26.67 26.61
N ALA A 361 -3.68 -26.97 26.83
CA ALA A 361 -2.76 -27.51 25.84
C ALA A 361 -3.22 -28.89 25.35
N VAL A 362 -3.62 -29.75 26.29
CA VAL A 362 -4.17 -31.08 25.97
C VAL A 362 -5.42 -30.97 25.10
N VAL A 363 -6.36 -30.07 25.43
CA VAL A 363 -7.58 -29.85 24.62
C VAL A 363 -7.22 -29.29 23.24
N TYR A 364 -6.28 -28.35 23.19
CA TYR A 364 -5.83 -27.76 21.95
C TYR A 364 -5.15 -28.79 21.03
N ASP A 365 -4.32 -29.71 21.55
CA ASP A 365 -3.58 -30.77 20.83
C ASP A 365 -4.44 -31.84 20.16
N VAL A 366 -5.64 -32.08 20.68
CA VAL A 366 -6.58 -33.02 20.08
C VAL A 366 -7.31 -32.45 18.85
N LEU A 367 -7.31 -31.13 18.69
CA LEU A 367 -7.96 -30.45 17.58
C LEU A 367 -7.01 -30.33 16.38
N ARG A 368 -7.56 -30.51 15.17
CA ARG A 368 -6.83 -30.34 13.90
C ARG A 368 -7.55 -29.39 12.98
N LYS A 369 -6.81 -28.69 12.12
CA LYS A 369 -7.33 -27.67 11.20
C LYS A 369 -8.21 -28.24 10.09
N ASP A 370 -7.94 -29.47 9.68
CA ASP A 370 -8.59 -30.21 8.58
C ASP A 370 -9.64 -31.22 9.06
N HIS A 371 -9.81 -31.37 10.38
CA HIS A 371 -10.72 -32.36 10.95
C HIS A 371 -11.48 -31.79 12.16
N PRO A 372 -12.56 -31.01 11.93
CA PRO A 372 -13.39 -30.50 13.00
C PRO A 372 -14.07 -31.63 13.78
N LYS A 373 -13.90 -31.62 15.10
CA LYS A 373 -14.42 -32.63 16.03
C LYS A 373 -15.61 -32.10 16.83
N SER A 374 -16.60 -32.95 17.07
CA SER A 374 -17.68 -32.70 18.02
C SER A 374 -17.17 -32.79 19.45
N ILE A 375 -17.94 -32.23 20.40
CA ILE A 375 -17.60 -32.33 21.83
C ILE A 375 -17.48 -33.79 22.30
N SER A 376 -18.27 -34.71 21.74
CA SER A 376 -18.22 -36.13 22.08
C SER A 376 -16.92 -36.77 21.63
N GLU A 377 -16.47 -36.49 20.40
CA GLU A 377 -15.19 -36.99 19.86
C GLU A 377 -14.00 -36.43 20.64
N ILE A 378 -14.03 -35.15 20.99
CA ILE A 378 -12.97 -34.55 21.83
C ILE A 378 -12.92 -35.25 23.19
N MET A 379 -14.08 -35.51 23.81
CA MET A 379 -14.15 -36.14 25.13
C MET A 379 -13.56 -37.55 25.19
N GLU A 380 -13.57 -38.32 24.10
CA GLU A 380 -12.98 -39.67 24.07
C GLU A 380 -11.46 -39.64 24.24
N GLU A 381 -10.83 -38.53 23.85
CA GLU A 381 -9.38 -38.34 23.88
C GLU A 381 -8.92 -37.49 25.09
N MET A 382 -9.86 -36.99 25.90
CA MET A 382 -9.56 -36.12 27.04
C MET A 382 -9.43 -36.89 28.36
N PRO A 383 -8.43 -36.57 29.20
CA PRO A 383 -8.33 -37.11 30.56
C PRO A 383 -9.31 -36.44 31.55
N PHE A 384 -10.17 -35.52 31.09
CA PHE A 384 -11.06 -34.72 31.93
C PHE A 384 -12.54 -34.96 31.65
N GLY A 385 -13.39 -34.73 32.65
CA GLY A 385 -14.85 -34.81 32.50
C GLY A 385 -15.46 -33.68 31.67
N LYS A 386 -16.66 -33.93 31.10
CA LYS A 386 -17.39 -33.04 30.17
C LYS A 386 -17.41 -31.56 30.58
N SER A 387 -17.66 -31.28 31.85
CA SER A 387 -17.77 -29.90 32.34
C SER A 387 -16.46 -29.13 32.20
N LYS A 388 -15.32 -29.76 32.52
CA LYS A 388 -13.99 -29.14 32.43
C LYS A 388 -13.60 -28.94 30.96
N THR A 389 -13.75 -29.97 30.12
CA THR A 389 -13.49 -29.89 28.68
C THR A 389 -14.29 -28.79 27.99
N THR A 390 -15.57 -28.65 28.33
CA THR A 390 -16.43 -27.60 27.75
C THR A 390 -15.99 -26.20 28.19
N ALA A 391 -15.57 -26.03 29.45
CA ALA A 391 -15.07 -24.75 29.96
C ALA A 391 -13.74 -24.36 29.29
N LEU A 392 -12.82 -25.31 29.13
CA LEU A 392 -11.55 -25.12 28.43
C LEU A 392 -11.77 -24.77 26.96
N LEU A 393 -12.66 -25.49 26.25
CA LEU A 393 -13.03 -25.17 24.87
C LEU A 393 -13.64 -23.78 24.73
N ARG A 394 -14.52 -23.37 25.65
CA ARG A 394 -15.06 -22.00 25.66
C ARG A 394 -13.96 -20.96 25.74
N LYS A 395 -13.02 -21.15 26.68
CA LYS A 395 -11.90 -20.23 26.88
C LYS A 395 -10.94 -20.21 25.69
N LEU A 396 -10.70 -21.35 25.06
CA LEU A 396 -9.92 -21.44 23.81
C LEU A 396 -10.63 -20.74 22.64
N VAL A 397 -11.96 -20.81 22.57
CA VAL A 397 -12.77 -20.10 21.55
C VAL A 397 -12.79 -18.59 21.82
N GLU A 398 -12.99 -18.18 23.07
CA GLU A 398 -12.97 -16.77 23.50
C GLU A 398 -11.62 -16.11 23.20
N ASN A 399 -10.52 -16.84 23.38
CA ASN A 399 -9.17 -16.38 23.05
C ASN A 399 -8.80 -16.56 21.57
N HIS A 400 -9.74 -17.03 20.74
CA HIS A 400 -9.56 -17.26 19.30
C HIS A 400 -8.46 -18.27 18.93
N TYR A 401 -8.14 -19.19 19.84
CA TYR A 401 -7.28 -20.35 19.55
C TYR A 401 -8.04 -21.46 18.84
N VAL A 402 -9.35 -21.56 19.07
CA VAL A 402 -10.21 -22.60 18.49
C VAL A 402 -11.40 -21.93 17.81
N THR A 403 -11.74 -22.41 16.62
CA THR A 403 -12.89 -21.94 15.86
C THR A 403 -14.05 -22.94 15.95
N ILE A 404 -15.27 -22.41 15.95
CA ILE A 404 -16.51 -23.21 15.95
C ILE A 404 -17.03 -23.34 14.52
N VAL A 405 -17.36 -24.57 14.13
CA VAL A 405 -17.97 -24.90 12.84
C VAL A 405 -19.35 -25.50 13.08
N GLY A 406 -20.37 -25.00 12.39
CA GLY A 406 -21.76 -25.46 12.55
C GLY A 406 -22.50 -24.85 13.74
N SER A 407 -23.76 -25.25 13.94
CA SER A 407 -24.63 -24.72 14.99
C SER A 407 -25.52 -25.78 15.64
N GLY A 408 -25.95 -25.53 16.89
CA GLY A 408 -26.85 -26.40 17.63
C GLY A 408 -26.25 -27.80 17.87
N ARG A 409 -26.97 -28.85 17.44
CA ARG A 409 -26.50 -30.24 17.57
C ARG A 409 -25.32 -30.58 16.63
N GLY A 410 -25.05 -29.73 15.63
CA GLY A 410 -23.96 -29.91 14.66
C GLY A 410 -22.68 -29.15 15.00
N THR A 411 -22.57 -28.55 16.18
CA THR A 411 -21.39 -27.77 16.60
C THR A 411 -20.14 -28.65 16.71
N LYS A 412 -19.09 -28.25 16.00
CA LYS A 412 -17.76 -28.84 15.99
C LYS A 412 -16.70 -27.78 16.25
N TYR A 413 -15.51 -28.22 16.64
CA TYR A 413 -14.37 -27.37 17.01
C TYR A 413 -13.16 -27.77 16.18
N GLN A 414 -12.37 -26.79 15.73
CA GLN A 414 -11.09 -26.99 15.03
C GLN A 414 -10.10 -25.87 15.37
N ARG A 415 -8.80 -26.11 15.11
CA ARG A 415 -7.75 -25.09 15.22
C ARG A 415 -7.85 -24.04 14.12
#